data_AF-A0A482RJH6-F1
#
_entry.id   AF-A0A482RJH6-F1
#
_cell.length_a   1.000
_cell.length_b   1.000
_cell.length_c   1.000
_cell.angle_alpha   90.00
_cell.angle_beta   90.00
_cell.angle_gamma   90.00
#
_symmetry.space_group_name_H-M   'P 1'
#
loop_
_entity.id
_entity.type
_entity.pdbx_description
1 polymer ?
#
loop_
_entity_poly.entity_id
_entity_poly.type
_entity_poly.pdbx_seq_one_letter_code
_entity_poly.pdbx_strand_id
1 'polypeptide(L)'
;MWARACTRTCFHSSAARAKLCTHPKSTQTLTSFGLQRKAHTVGLVIERERHASELDILRWYKRDASGNILYQEHFHCTDLGVQLKPVIERYFTTDQFKTGEVPPGTPEPVDPFPVDTATTLHAPFHLRAWVDAHARGAGRTGAILCGPGAAEEHMRAFEYTVEVVTGPSTEWQSTGRAVGAGEMLLYVMDGAGEADVTSTADGSVAHHALGTGSMLLLPGFDKSA
;
A
#
# COMPACT_ATOMS: atom_id res chain seq x y z
N MET A 1 35.05 0.87 11.96
CA MET A 1 34.88 -0.51 12.48
C MET A 1 33.64 -1.07 11.81
N TRP A 2 33.81 -1.96 10.82
CA TRP A 2 32.71 -2.49 10.01
C TRP A 2 32.42 -3.93 10.47
N ALA A 3 31.17 -4.23 10.81
CA ALA A 3 30.72 -5.59 11.05
C ALA A 3 29.74 -5.97 9.93
N ARG A 4 30.13 -6.99 9.15
CA ARG A 4 29.32 -7.62 8.11
C ARG A 4 28.83 -8.95 8.68
N ALA A 5 27.53 -9.09 8.89
CA ALA A 5 26.92 -10.37 9.25
C ALA A 5 26.24 -10.95 8.00
N CYS A 6 26.66 -12.15 7.64
CA CYS A 6 26.11 -12.97 6.57
C CYS A 6 25.14 -13.97 7.21
N THR A 7 23.89 -14.03 6.76
CA THR A 7 22.94 -15.05 7.20
C THR A 7 22.20 -15.66 6.01
N ARG A 8 22.02 -16.98 6.13
CA ARG A 8 21.53 -17.93 5.14
C ARG A 8 20.15 -18.38 5.60
N THR A 9 19.11 -18.20 4.80
CA THR A 9 17.73 -18.58 5.14
C THR A 9 17.18 -19.49 4.05
N CYS A 10 17.02 -20.78 4.35
CA CYS A 10 16.55 -21.79 3.41
C CYS A 10 15.01 -21.81 3.32
N PHE A 11 14.44 -21.80 2.11
CA PHE A 11 13.00 -21.98 1.88
C PHE A 11 12.76 -23.00 0.75
N HIS A 12 11.76 -23.87 0.91
CA HIS A 12 11.28 -24.80 -0.12
C HIS A 12 9.77 -24.58 -0.34
N SER A 13 9.30 -24.53 -1.61
CA SER A 13 7.92 -24.77 -2.10
C SER A 13 7.45 -23.85 -3.27
N SER A 14 6.52 -24.37 -4.07
CA SER A 14 5.98 -23.99 -5.41
C SER A 14 4.92 -22.87 -5.46
N ALA A 15 5.06 -21.80 -4.68
CA ALA A 15 3.98 -20.83 -4.45
C ALA A 15 4.17 -19.46 -5.14
N ALA A 16 3.07 -18.84 -5.59
CA ALA A 16 3.02 -17.42 -5.97
C ALA A 16 2.79 -16.54 -4.73
N ARG A 17 3.65 -15.57 -4.43
CA ARG A 17 3.57 -14.73 -3.22
C ARG A 17 3.72 -13.25 -3.52
N ALA A 18 2.94 -12.37 -2.91
CA ALA A 18 3.07 -10.91 -3.04
C ALA A 18 3.62 -10.27 -1.74
N LYS A 19 4.58 -9.35 -1.86
CA LYS A 19 5.19 -8.57 -0.78
C LYS A 19 4.71 -7.11 -0.80
N LEU A 20 4.79 -6.36 0.30
CA LEU A 20 4.68 -4.89 0.30
C LEU A 20 5.79 -4.29 1.18
N CYS A 21 6.59 -3.33 0.70
CA CYS A 21 7.58 -2.59 1.51
C CYS A 21 7.60 -1.10 1.16
N THR A 22 7.53 -0.20 2.14
CA THR A 22 7.44 1.25 1.93
C THR A 22 8.81 1.95 1.95
N HIS A 23 8.97 3.02 1.16
CA HIS A 23 10.12 3.93 1.17
C HIS A 23 9.63 5.38 1.21
N PRO A 24 9.99 6.23 2.19
CA PRO A 24 9.38 7.56 2.32
C PRO A 24 9.62 8.46 1.09
N LYS A 25 8.58 9.17 0.63
CA LYS A 25 8.72 10.33 -0.27
C LYS A 25 8.88 11.60 0.56
N SER A 26 9.71 12.54 0.08
CA SER A 26 9.99 13.82 0.76
C SER A 26 8.88 14.87 0.63
N THR A 27 7.86 14.63 -0.21
CA THR A 27 6.83 15.62 -0.53
C THR A 27 5.49 14.92 -0.76
N GLN A 28 4.49 15.27 0.05
CA GLN A 28 3.12 14.80 -0.12
C GLN A 28 2.48 15.51 -1.32
N THR A 29 1.75 14.77 -2.15
CA THR A 29 0.90 15.31 -3.22
C THR A 29 -0.50 14.74 -3.09
N LEU A 30 -1.50 15.45 -3.62
CA LEU A 30 -2.88 14.98 -3.58
C LEU A 30 -3.29 14.29 -4.87
N THR A 31 -3.69 13.02 -4.77
CA THR A 31 -4.48 12.33 -5.82
C THR A 31 -5.85 12.00 -5.24
N SER A 32 -6.92 12.46 -5.88
CA SER A 32 -8.30 12.22 -5.42
C SER A 32 -8.83 10.88 -5.94
N PHE A 33 -9.48 10.11 -5.08
CA PHE A 33 -10.11 8.83 -5.43
C PHE A 33 -11.46 8.67 -4.71
N GLY A 34 -12.42 8.01 -5.38
CA GLY A 34 -13.74 7.71 -4.83
C GLY A 34 -14.04 6.21 -4.90
N LEU A 35 -13.96 5.52 -3.76
CA LEU A 35 -14.22 4.08 -3.69
C LEU A 35 -15.72 3.79 -3.86
N GLN A 36 -16.07 2.98 -4.85
CA GLN A 36 -17.41 2.45 -5.05
C GLN A 36 -17.36 0.92 -5.03
N ARG A 37 -18.15 0.29 -4.14
CA ARG A 37 -18.21 -1.18 -4.03
C ARG A 37 -19.61 -1.68 -4.34
N LYS A 38 -19.69 -2.77 -5.11
CA LYS A 38 -20.96 -3.47 -5.36
C LYS A 38 -21.21 -4.51 -4.27
N ALA A 39 -22.49 -4.87 -4.07
CA ALA A 39 -22.87 -5.94 -3.15
C ALA A 39 -22.18 -7.26 -3.52
N HIS A 40 -21.92 -8.09 -2.52
CA HIS A 40 -21.28 -9.41 -2.68
C HIS A 40 -19.87 -9.38 -3.30
N THR A 41 -19.10 -8.31 -3.03
CA THR A 41 -17.68 -8.22 -3.42
C THR A 41 -16.76 -8.18 -2.21
N VAL A 42 -15.52 -8.61 -2.38
CA VAL A 42 -14.41 -8.47 -1.42
C VAL A 42 -13.25 -7.78 -2.15
N GLY A 43 -12.64 -6.79 -1.51
CA GLY A 43 -11.46 -6.09 -2.05
C GLY A 43 -10.42 -5.93 -0.95
N LEU A 44 -9.15 -6.13 -1.30
CA LEU A 44 -8.02 -5.91 -0.41
C LEU A 44 -7.46 -4.52 -0.67
N VAL A 45 -7.37 -3.70 0.38
CA VAL A 45 -6.72 -2.39 0.37
C VAL A 45 -5.60 -2.45 1.39
N ILE A 46 -4.40 -2.00 0.99
CA ILE A 46 -3.26 -1.89 1.89
C ILE A 46 -2.74 -0.47 1.80
N GLU A 47 -2.69 0.19 2.96
CA GLU A 47 -2.16 1.53 3.15
C GLU A 47 -1.11 1.48 4.28
N ARG A 48 -0.36 2.57 4.46
CA ARG A 48 0.55 2.73 5.60
C ARG A 48 0.02 3.76 6.59
N GLU A 49 0.48 3.64 7.83
CA GLU A 49 0.37 4.71 8.83
C GLU A 49 0.94 6.02 8.26
N ARG A 50 0.25 7.13 8.56
CA ARG A 50 0.68 8.46 8.14
C ARG A 50 1.82 8.94 9.04
N HIS A 51 2.80 9.62 8.46
CA HIS A 51 3.76 10.39 9.24
C HIS A 51 3.05 11.57 9.93
N ALA A 52 3.58 12.04 11.05
CA ALA A 52 2.97 13.10 11.85
C ALA A 52 2.69 14.41 11.06
N SER A 53 3.46 14.66 10.01
CA SER A 53 3.29 15.83 9.12
C SER A 53 2.29 15.64 7.99
N GLU A 54 1.83 14.41 7.74
CA GLU A 54 0.91 14.10 6.65
C GLU A 54 -0.53 14.34 7.05
N LEU A 55 -1.30 14.93 6.13
CA LEU A 55 -2.73 15.17 6.29
C LEU A 55 -3.51 14.39 5.23
N ASP A 56 -4.64 13.84 5.64
CA ASP A 56 -5.65 13.31 4.72
C ASP A 56 -6.69 14.40 4.44
N ILE A 57 -7.27 14.39 3.25
CA ILE A 57 -8.27 15.37 2.80
C ILE A 57 -9.50 14.62 2.33
N LEU A 58 -10.67 14.96 2.89
CA LEU A 58 -11.95 14.48 2.41
C LEU A 58 -12.68 15.60 1.66
N ARG A 59 -13.08 15.34 0.41
CA ARG A 59 -13.71 16.31 -0.48
C ARG A 59 -15.04 15.81 -1.02
N TRP A 60 -15.95 16.77 -1.17
CA TRP A 60 -17.15 16.65 -1.97
C TRP A 60 -17.08 17.68 -3.07
N TYR A 61 -17.55 17.28 -4.25
CA TYR A 61 -17.57 18.11 -5.44
C TYR A 61 -19.01 18.47 -5.79
N LYS A 62 -19.19 19.58 -6.51
CA LYS A 62 -20.47 19.90 -7.13
C LYS A 62 -20.88 18.76 -8.07
N ARG A 63 -22.18 18.52 -8.19
CA ARG A 63 -22.74 17.45 -9.05
C ARG A 63 -22.64 17.80 -10.54
N ASP A 64 -22.40 19.07 -10.85
CA ASP A 64 -22.18 19.52 -12.22
C ASP A 64 -20.82 19.04 -12.76
N ALA A 65 -20.56 19.30 -14.04
CA ALA A 65 -19.33 18.90 -14.70
C ALA A 65 -18.13 19.82 -14.39
N SER A 66 -18.26 20.80 -13.49
CA SER A 66 -17.19 21.78 -13.23
C SER A 66 -15.99 21.19 -12.50
N GLY A 67 -16.20 20.13 -11.71
CA GLY A 67 -15.18 19.63 -10.79
C GLY A 67 -14.88 20.57 -9.62
N ASN A 68 -15.75 21.57 -9.37
CA ASN A 68 -15.59 22.51 -8.27
C ASN A 68 -15.82 21.82 -6.92
N ILE A 69 -15.00 22.19 -5.93
CA ILE A 69 -15.12 21.69 -4.57
C ILE A 69 -16.37 22.31 -3.92
N LEU A 70 -17.24 21.46 -3.39
CA LEU A 70 -18.42 21.84 -2.63
C LEU A 70 -18.12 21.91 -1.13
N TYR A 71 -17.33 20.95 -0.63
CA TYR A 71 -16.91 20.90 0.77
C TYR A 71 -15.57 20.18 0.88
N GLN A 72 -14.72 20.62 1.80
CA GLN A 72 -13.41 20.05 2.06
C GLN A 72 -13.13 20.08 3.57
N GLU A 73 -12.57 19.00 4.08
CA GLU A 73 -12.00 18.95 5.41
C GLU A 73 -10.64 18.21 5.36
N HIS A 74 -9.66 18.68 6.13
CA HIS A 74 -8.38 18.02 6.30
C HIS A 74 -8.20 17.56 7.75
N PHE A 75 -7.51 16.45 7.96
CA PHE A 75 -7.19 15.94 9.30
C PHE A 75 -5.95 15.05 9.25
N HIS A 76 -5.25 14.95 10.38
CA HIS A 76 -4.21 13.95 10.55
C HIS A 76 -4.87 12.59 10.84
N CYS A 77 -4.67 11.62 9.95
CA CYS A 77 -5.31 10.32 10.01
C CYS A 77 -4.48 9.33 10.84
N THR A 78 -4.98 8.97 12.01
CA THR A 78 -4.43 7.92 12.90
C THR A 78 -5.28 6.65 12.88
N ASP A 79 -6.60 6.78 12.69
CA ASP A 79 -7.54 5.67 12.49
C ASP A 79 -8.63 6.11 11.50
N LEU A 80 -8.47 5.69 10.24
CA LEU A 80 -9.38 6.05 9.16
C LEU A 80 -10.80 5.53 9.40
N GLY A 81 -10.95 4.32 9.97
CA GLY A 81 -12.24 3.68 10.20
C GLY A 81 -13.09 4.42 11.23
N VAL A 82 -12.43 5.02 12.23
CA VAL A 82 -13.08 5.83 13.27
C VAL A 82 -13.27 7.28 12.82
N GLN A 83 -12.25 7.88 12.19
CA GLN A 83 -12.22 9.32 11.90
C GLN A 83 -13.08 9.72 10.69
N LEU A 84 -13.30 8.84 9.71
CA LEU A 84 -14.08 9.20 8.52
C LEU A 84 -15.55 9.51 8.83
N LYS A 85 -16.19 8.70 9.68
CA LYS A 85 -17.64 8.81 9.93
C LYS A 85 -18.03 10.19 10.48
N PRO A 86 -17.36 10.74 11.52
CA PRO A 86 -17.67 12.08 12.03
C PRO A 86 -17.51 13.20 10.98
N VAL A 87 -16.52 13.10 10.09
CA VAL A 87 -16.33 14.10 9.01
C VAL A 87 -17.50 14.06 8.03
N ILE A 88 -17.93 12.86 7.63
CA ILE A 88 -19.07 12.65 6.74
C ILE A 88 -20.37 13.15 7.39
N GLU A 89 -20.59 12.84 8.67
CA GLU A 89 -21.76 13.29 9.41
C GLU A 89 -21.81 14.82 9.53
N ARG A 90 -20.67 15.47 9.81
CA ARG A 90 -20.59 16.95 9.78
C ARG A 90 -21.00 17.49 8.43
N TYR A 91 -20.45 16.97 7.33
CA TYR A 91 -20.83 17.40 5.99
C TYR A 91 -22.34 17.31 5.76
N PHE A 92 -23.00 16.23 6.19
CA PHE A 92 -24.45 16.07 6.02
C PHE A 92 -25.31 17.07 6.84
N THR A 93 -24.73 17.75 7.83
CA THR A 93 -25.43 18.83 8.56
C THR A 93 -25.30 20.21 7.89
N THR A 94 -24.36 20.35 6.95
CA THR A 94 -24.04 21.64 6.32
C THR A 94 -25.10 22.11 5.33
N ASP A 95 -25.15 23.42 5.08
CA ASP A 95 -26.00 23.98 4.04
C ASP A 95 -25.48 23.63 2.63
N GLN A 96 -24.17 23.42 2.47
CA GLN A 96 -23.55 22.89 1.27
C GLN A 96 -24.17 21.54 0.87
N PHE A 97 -24.38 20.62 1.82
CA PHE A 97 -25.03 19.35 1.53
C PHE A 97 -26.50 19.52 1.15
N LYS A 98 -27.25 20.38 1.86
CA LYS A 98 -28.69 20.60 1.62
C LYS A 98 -28.96 21.26 0.28
N THR A 99 -28.12 22.22 -0.11
CA THR A 99 -28.35 23.06 -1.29
C THR A 99 -27.58 22.59 -2.51
N GLY A 100 -26.47 21.86 -2.32
CA GLY A 100 -25.52 21.54 -3.40
C GLY A 100 -24.68 22.74 -3.84
N GLU A 101 -24.74 23.85 -3.11
CA GLU A 101 -24.10 25.12 -3.45
C GLU A 101 -23.16 25.59 -2.33
N VAL A 102 -22.13 26.34 -2.70
CA VAL A 102 -21.21 26.98 -1.74
C VAL A 102 -21.86 28.30 -1.28
N PRO A 103 -22.10 28.50 0.03
CA PRO A 103 -22.71 29.74 0.51
C PRO A 103 -21.87 30.98 0.12
N PRO A 104 -22.52 32.10 -0.26
CA PRO A 104 -21.81 33.34 -0.57
C PRO A 104 -20.90 33.78 0.59
N GLY A 105 -19.67 34.17 0.27
CA GLY A 105 -18.68 34.58 1.26
C GLY A 105 -17.93 33.44 1.95
N THR A 106 -18.21 32.17 1.61
CA THR A 106 -17.36 31.04 2.03
C THR A 106 -15.98 31.19 1.38
N PRO A 107 -14.88 31.16 2.15
CA PRO A 107 -13.53 31.17 1.60
C PRO A 107 -13.30 29.97 0.69
N GLU A 108 -12.53 30.15 -0.38
CA GLU A 108 -12.10 29.02 -1.22
C GLU A 108 -11.26 28.04 -0.40
N PRO A 109 -11.47 26.72 -0.56
CA PRO A 109 -10.63 25.72 0.09
C PRO A 109 -9.18 25.85 -0.37
N VAL A 110 -8.26 25.94 0.58
CA VAL A 110 -6.82 25.94 0.30
C VAL A 110 -6.26 24.55 0.56
N ASP A 111 -5.46 24.06 -0.38
CA ASP A 111 -4.84 22.76 -0.29
C ASP A 111 -3.52 22.84 0.49
N PRO A 112 -3.33 22.00 1.52
CA PRO A 112 -2.11 22.02 2.33
C PRO A 112 -0.88 21.53 1.56
N PHE A 113 -1.08 20.89 0.41
CA PHE A 113 -0.02 20.39 -0.47
C PHE A 113 -0.46 20.43 -1.94
N PRO A 114 0.50 20.43 -2.90
CA PRO A 114 0.18 20.49 -4.33
C PRO A 114 -0.71 19.32 -4.79
N VAL A 115 -1.69 19.63 -5.63
CA VAL A 115 -2.51 18.61 -6.30
C VAL A 115 -1.70 17.98 -7.42
N ASP A 116 -1.66 16.64 -7.44
CA ASP A 116 -1.06 15.91 -8.54
C ASP A 116 -2.04 15.84 -9.71
N THR A 117 -1.72 16.60 -10.77
CA THR A 117 -2.48 16.62 -12.03
C THR A 117 -1.75 15.89 -13.16
N ALA A 118 -0.54 15.40 -12.90
CA ALA A 118 0.33 14.78 -13.92
C ALA A 118 0.22 13.25 -13.91
N THR A 119 0.05 12.65 -12.74
CA THR A 119 -0.06 11.19 -12.60
C THR A 119 -1.35 10.69 -13.26
N THR A 120 -1.21 9.74 -14.17
CA THR A 120 -2.34 9.03 -14.77
C THR A 120 -2.42 7.61 -14.22
N LEU A 121 -3.63 7.15 -13.91
CA LEU A 121 -3.86 5.79 -13.44
C LEU A 121 -3.94 4.84 -14.65
N HIS A 122 -3.18 3.75 -14.59
CA HIS A 122 -3.31 2.67 -15.55
C HIS A 122 -4.60 1.88 -15.31
N ALA A 123 -5.12 1.26 -16.37
CA ALA A 123 -6.27 0.39 -16.25
C ALA A 123 -5.97 -0.78 -15.27
N PRO A 124 -6.95 -1.20 -14.45
CA PRO A 124 -6.81 -2.42 -13.66
C PRO A 124 -6.44 -3.61 -14.54
N PHE A 125 -5.53 -4.45 -14.08
CA PHE A 125 -5.07 -5.63 -14.79
C PHE A 125 -5.35 -6.91 -13.99
N HIS A 126 -5.39 -8.04 -14.69
CA HIS A 126 -5.60 -9.34 -14.07
C HIS A 126 -4.30 -9.83 -13.43
N LEU A 127 -4.21 -9.82 -12.09
CA LEU A 127 -2.99 -10.16 -11.36
C LEU A 127 -2.41 -11.51 -11.79
N ARG A 128 -3.23 -12.56 -11.93
CA ARG A 128 -2.75 -13.89 -12.34
C ARG A 128 -2.12 -13.89 -13.73
N ALA A 129 -2.71 -13.16 -14.68
CA ALA A 129 -2.14 -13.05 -16.03
C ALA A 129 -0.80 -12.31 -16.00
N TRP A 130 -0.70 -11.27 -15.16
CA TRP A 130 0.55 -10.57 -14.93
C TRP A 130 1.62 -11.48 -14.32
N VAL A 131 1.27 -12.27 -13.29
CA VAL A 131 2.17 -13.25 -12.66
C VAL A 131 2.68 -14.26 -13.69
N ASP A 132 1.79 -14.79 -14.53
CA ASP A 132 2.14 -15.77 -15.55
C ASP A 132 3.08 -15.16 -16.62
N ALA A 133 2.92 -13.89 -16.98
CA ALA A 133 3.80 -13.22 -17.96
C ALA A 133 5.16 -12.80 -17.38
N HIS A 134 5.19 -12.34 -16.13
CA HIS A 134 6.35 -11.64 -15.56
C HIS A 134 7.11 -12.44 -14.51
N ALA A 135 6.41 -13.24 -13.71
CA ALA A 135 7.01 -13.92 -12.56
C ALA A 135 7.11 -15.45 -12.74
N ARG A 136 6.32 -16.05 -13.65
CA ARG A 136 6.32 -17.48 -13.96
C ARG A 136 6.69 -17.71 -15.43
N GLY A 137 7.99 -17.78 -15.75
CA GLY A 137 8.43 -18.10 -17.11
C GLY A 137 9.90 -17.76 -17.38
N ALA A 138 10.47 -18.36 -18.42
CA ALA A 138 11.86 -18.14 -18.86
C ALA A 138 12.94 -18.35 -17.77
N GLY A 139 12.72 -19.30 -16.85
CA GLY A 139 13.66 -19.59 -15.75
C GLY A 139 13.65 -18.59 -14.60
N ARG A 140 12.74 -17.61 -14.59
CA ARG A 140 12.56 -16.65 -13.49
C ARG A 140 11.79 -17.28 -12.33
N THR A 141 12.11 -16.85 -11.11
CA THR A 141 11.45 -17.26 -9.85
C THR A 141 10.77 -16.09 -9.14
N GLY A 142 10.62 -14.95 -9.83
CA GLY A 142 9.92 -13.78 -9.31
C GLY A 142 10.11 -12.53 -10.18
N ALA A 143 9.35 -11.49 -9.85
CA ALA A 143 9.41 -10.16 -10.46
C ALA A 143 8.83 -9.09 -9.51
N ILE A 144 9.30 -7.86 -9.62
CA ILE A 144 8.74 -6.72 -8.89
C ILE A 144 7.56 -6.18 -9.71
N LEU A 145 6.36 -6.20 -9.11
CA LEU A 145 5.13 -5.66 -9.66
C LEU A 145 5.11 -4.14 -9.63
N CYS A 146 5.45 -3.55 -8.48
CA CYS A 146 5.58 -2.10 -8.32
C CYS A 146 6.68 -1.75 -7.32
N GLY A 147 7.18 -0.52 -7.39
CA GLY A 147 8.30 -0.01 -6.62
C GLY A 147 9.62 -0.05 -7.39
N PRO A 148 10.73 0.36 -6.75
CA PRO A 148 12.03 0.43 -7.42
C PRO A 148 12.45 -0.91 -8.04
N GLY A 149 12.71 -0.90 -9.35
CA GLY A 149 13.05 -2.11 -10.11
C GLY A 149 11.86 -2.91 -10.64
N ALA A 150 10.64 -2.35 -10.59
CA ALA A 150 9.46 -2.97 -11.20
C ALA A 150 9.70 -3.34 -12.68
N ALA A 151 9.10 -4.47 -13.08
CA ALA A 151 9.19 -5.01 -14.43
C ALA A 151 8.67 -4.01 -15.47
N GLU A 152 7.63 -3.25 -15.12
CA GLU A 152 7.02 -2.23 -15.96
C GLU A 152 7.45 -0.84 -15.49
N GLU A 153 7.88 0.00 -16.44
CA GLU A 153 8.49 1.31 -16.13
C GLU A 153 7.57 2.22 -15.32
N HIS A 154 6.28 2.27 -15.68
CA HIS A 154 5.29 3.10 -15.01
C HIS A 154 5.00 2.66 -13.57
N MET A 155 5.37 1.43 -13.19
CA MET A 155 5.21 0.91 -11.83
C MET A 155 6.44 1.20 -10.94
N ARG A 156 7.49 1.84 -11.46
CA ARG A 156 8.74 2.07 -10.70
C ARG A 156 8.70 3.22 -9.72
N ALA A 157 7.80 4.19 -9.92
CA ALA A 157 7.69 5.40 -9.11
C ALA A 157 6.86 5.23 -7.82
N PHE A 158 6.38 4.01 -7.56
CA PHE A 158 5.62 3.69 -6.36
C PHE A 158 6.48 3.74 -5.10
N GLU A 159 5.91 4.32 -4.06
CA GLU A 159 6.51 4.39 -2.73
C GLU A 159 6.67 3.00 -2.10
N TYR A 160 5.71 2.12 -2.40
CA TYR A 160 5.70 0.76 -1.92
C TYR A 160 6.18 -0.22 -2.99
N THR A 161 6.89 -1.25 -2.53
CA THR A 161 7.43 -2.31 -3.35
C THR A 161 6.55 -3.54 -3.24
N VAL A 162 5.94 -3.96 -4.35
CA VAL A 162 5.30 -5.27 -4.44
C VAL A 162 6.16 -6.23 -5.23
N GLU A 163 6.59 -7.30 -4.58
CA GLU A 163 7.38 -8.36 -5.20
C GLU A 163 6.54 -9.63 -5.30
N VAL A 164 6.50 -10.21 -6.51
CA VAL A 164 5.89 -11.51 -6.76
C VAL A 164 6.96 -12.58 -6.87
N VAL A 165 6.89 -13.64 -6.06
CA VAL A 165 7.82 -14.79 -6.12
C VAL A 165 7.06 -16.02 -6.58
N THR A 166 7.65 -16.87 -7.45
CA THR A 166 7.07 -18.15 -7.93
C THR A 166 8.12 -19.27 -8.04
N GLY A 167 7.69 -20.54 -8.10
CA GLY A 167 8.56 -21.70 -8.37
C GLY A 167 8.84 -22.57 -7.13
N PRO A 168 9.33 -23.83 -7.30
CA PRO A 168 9.35 -24.89 -6.29
C PRO A 168 10.32 -24.71 -5.12
N SER A 169 11.30 -23.82 -5.24
CA SER A 169 12.23 -23.47 -4.17
C SER A 169 13.03 -22.28 -4.63
N THR A 170 12.63 -21.09 -4.21
CA THR A 170 13.57 -20.00 -4.13
C THR A 170 13.83 -19.84 -2.66
N GLU A 171 15.04 -20.17 -2.28
CA GLU A 171 15.63 -19.60 -1.09
C GLU A 171 15.49 -18.08 -1.19
N TRP A 172 14.43 -17.52 -0.59
CA TRP A 172 14.30 -16.07 -0.45
C TRP A 172 15.26 -15.66 0.66
N GLN A 173 16.55 -15.71 0.34
CA GLN A 173 17.59 -15.11 1.14
C GLN A 173 17.52 -13.61 0.88
N SER A 174 16.93 -12.89 1.82
CA SER A 174 17.31 -11.50 2.03
C SER A 174 18.72 -11.45 2.60
N THR A 175 19.75 -11.92 1.89
CA THR A 175 21.12 -11.54 2.21
C THR A 175 21.21 -10.02 2.02
N GLY A 176 20.99 -9.27 3.10
CA GLY A 176 21.15 -7.81 3.15
C GLY A 176 19.90 -6.95 2.95
N ARG A 177 18.67 -7.49 2.97
CA ARG A 177 17.45 -6.66 3.08
C ARG A 177 16.79 -6.88 4.42
N ALA A 178 17.22 -6.12 5.43
CA ALA A 178 16.42 -5.95 6.64
C ALA A 178 14.99 -5.59 6.23
N VAL A 179 13.97 -6.20 6.86
CA VAL A 179 12.67 -5.53 6.99
C VAL A 179 13.04 -4.21 7.68
N GLY A 180 13.05 -3.11 6.92
CA GLY A 180 13.59 -1.84 7.39
C GLY A 180 12.74 -1.29 8.54
N ALA A 181 12.65 0.04 8.65
CA ALA A 181 11.66 0.64 9.55
C ALA A 181 10.21 0.28 9.15
N GLY A 182 9.96 -0.11 7.89
CA GLY A 182 8.64 -0.47 7.37
C GLY A 182 8.20 -1.91 7.69
N GLU A 183 6.90 -2.17 7.55
CA GLU A 183 6.29 -3.49 7.72
C GLU A 183 6.37 -4.33 6.42
N MET A 184 6.20 -5.64 6.54
CA MET A 184 6.09 -6.55 5.39
C MET A 184 4.87 -7.45 5.52
N LEU A 185 3.99 -7.40 4.53
CA LEU A 185 2.93 -8.39 4.37
C LEU A 185 3.37 -9.47 3.39
N LEU A 186 3.30 -10.73 3.81
CA LEU A 186 3.43 -11.91 2.95
C LEU A 186 2.04 -12.49 2.71
N TYR A 187 1.67 -12.66 1.44
CA TYR A 187 0.42 -13.32 1.05
C TYR A 187 0.69 -14.51 0.12
N VAL A 188 0.30 -15.71 0.55
CA VAL A 188 0.41 -16.95 -0.25
C VAL A 188 -0.83 -17.12 -1.11
N MET A 189 -0.71 -16.80 -2.40
CA MET A 189 -1.84 -16.86 -3.34
C MET A 189 -2.15 -18.28 -3.83
N ASP A 190 -1.11 -19.11 -3.99
CA ASP A 190 -1.25 -20.50 -4.42
C ASP A 190 -0.18 -21.36 -3.79
N GLY A 191 -0.48 -22.64 -3.56
CA GLY A 191 0.47 -23.62 -3.05
C GLY A 191 0.65 -23.54 -1.54
N ALA A 192 1.81 -23.96 -1.07
CA ALA A 192 2.19 -23.93 0.34
C ALA A 192 3.58 -23.32 0.49
N GLY A 193 4.00 -23.11 1.72
CA GLY A 193 5.24 -22.46 2.03
C GLY A 193 5.58 -22.58 3.49
N GLU A 194 6.85 -22.37 3.81
CA GLU A 194 7.28 -22.14 5.18
C GLU A 194 7.83 -20.72 5.29
N ALA A 195 7.90 -20.18 6.50
CA ALA A 195 8.56 -18.94 6.82
C ALA A 195 9.25 -19.01 8.18
N ASP A 196 10.57 -18.82 8.14
CA ASP A 196 11.42 -18.71 9.31
C ASP A 196 11.72 -17.24 9.53
N VAL A 197 11.20 -16.69 10.63
CA VAL A 197 11.36 -15.29 11.02
C VAL A 197 12.34 -15.23 12.17
N THR A 198 13.49 -14.60 11.94
CA THR A 198 14.49 -14.39 12.99
C THR A 198 14.36 -12.98 13.55
N SER A 199 14.15 -12.88 14.87
CA SER A 199 14.18 -11.63 15.60
C SER A 199 15.60 -11.06 15.63
N THR A 200 15.74 -9.78 15.28
CA THR A 200 17.02 -9.07 15.34
C THR A 200 17.41 -8.68 16.77
N ALA A 201 16.46 -8.69 17.72
CA ALA A 201 16.68 -8.28 19.09
C ALA A 201 17.35 -9.37 19.95
N ASP A 202 16.94 -10.62 19.76
CA ASP A 202 17.35 -11.76 20.60
C ASP A 202 17.78 -13.00 19.80
N GLY A 203 17.70 -12.95 18.46
CA GLY A 203 18.06 -14.08 17.59
C GLY A 203 17.06 -15.24 17.64
N SER A 204 15.92 -15.09 18.32
CA SER A 204 14.88 -16.12 18.35
C SER A 204 14.32 -16.36 16.94
N VAL A 205 13.95 -17.62 16.65
CA VAL A 205 13.39 -18.03 15.36
C VAL A 205 11.96 -18.51 15.55
N ALA A 206 11.04 -17.93 14.79
CA ALA A 206 9.67 -18.39 14.68
C ALA A 206 9.45 -19.08 13.34
N HIS A 207 8.89 -20.29 13.38
CA HIS A 207 8.59 -21.10 12.20
C HIS A 207 7.10 -21.05 11.88
N HIS A 208 6.75 -20.73 10.63
CA HIS A 208 5.37 -20.62 10.18
C HIS A 208 5.13 -21.47 8.94
N ALA A 209 4.24 -22.46 9.04
CA ALA A 209 3.68 -23.14 7.86
C ALA A 209 2.57 -22.27 7.26
N LEU A 210 2.67 -21.97 5.97
CA LEU A 210 1.79 -21.06 5.24
C LEU A 210 1.15 -21.80 4.05
N GLY A 211 -0.13 -22.13 4.18
CA GLY A 211 -0.93 -22.68 3.08
C GLY A 211 -1.49 -21.61 2.15
N THR A 212 -2.16 -22.03 1.08
CA THR A 212 -2.90 -21.13 0.18
C THR A 212 -3.89 -20.28 0.97
N GLY A 213 -3.92 -18.97 0.71
CA GLY A 213 -4.75 -18.01 1.43
C GLY A 213 -4.11 -17.47 2.71
N SER A 214 -2.97 -18.00 3.15
CA SER A 214 -2.29 -17.53 4.37
C SER A 214 -1.70 -16.14 4.15
N MET A 215 -1.87 -15.29 5.16
CA MET A 215 -1.28 -13.96 5.22
C MET A 215 -0.45 -13.87 6.51
N LEU A 216 0.78 -13.38 6.40
CA LEU A 216 1.69 -13.17 7.52
C LEU A 216 2.21 -11.73 7.48
N LEU A 217 1.95 -10.96 8.54
CA LEU A 217 2.47 -9.62 8.72
C LEU A 217 3.72 -9.67 9.59
N LEU A 218 4.83 -9.15 9.07
CA LEU A 218 6.07 -8.94 9.80
C LEU A 218 6.16 -7.45 10.15
N PRO A 219 6.11 -7.08 11.45
CA PRO A 219 6.17 -5.69 11.85
C PRO A 219 7.56 -5.08 11.60
N GLY A 220 7.60 -3.78 11.37
CA GLY A 220 8.85 -3.00 11.37
C GLY A 220 9.42 -2.84 12.78
N PHE A 221 10.74 -2.69 12.90
CA PHE A 221 11.45 -2.67 14.19
C PHE A 221 11.58 -1.27 14.82
N ASP A 222 11.13 -0.20 14.15
CA ASP A 222 11.20 1.16 14.69
C ASP A 222 9.93 1.95 14.35
N LYS A 223 9.04 2.12 15.33
CA LYS A 223 7.84 2.98 15.25
C LYS A 223 8.07 4.36 15.89
N SER A 224 9.32 4.69 16.24
CA SER A 224 9.68 5.84 17.09
C SER A 224 10.25 7.05 16.35
N ALA A 225 10.27 7.04 15.00
CA ALA A 225 10.84 8.11 14.19
C ALA A 225 9.78 8.90 13.40
#